data_AF-A0A1I5AFA4-F1
#
_entry.id   AF-A0A1I5AFA4-F1
#
_cell.length_a   1.000
_cell.length_b   1.000
_cell.length_c   1.000
_cell.angle_alpha   90.00
_cell.angle_beta   90.00
_cell.angle_gamma   90.00
#
_symmetry.space_group_name_H-M   'P 1'
#
loop_
_entity.id
_entity.type
_entity.pdbx_description
1 polymer ?
#
loop_
_entity_poly.entity_id
_entity_poly.type
_entity_poly.pdbx_seq_one_letter_code
_entity_poly.pdbx_strand_id
1 'polypeptide(L)'
;MLRLRPVLSPRAPRVLPLRVPADGDAPSRPAGSFLSPVAGGPGRLRVALHVLLAALPLLAISAHVFRLVPMQLSAALLVIPLATTLAVLTVFDPHPGDRVIAHGLAWGVVACATYDVFRLDTVYMLGLWGDFIPTMGTWIIGRPDDLAGGAVVGYLWRYIGDGGGIGLTFFVVASVFGLQRLSRAQVVLSAVGFAVAPVWAGLIGTVALAPRGEELMFPLTPVTVTLSLVGHLIFGLVLGLGFWHSRGAQAHWPWAPLDLPARMRPAAAPPDAAPVGSVPRSAGPTASLSSAPNSPVPAAVRPTPNSPAPAWPAAVPPAPTSPAPESLPAVAPAPGSPAAGSPAPGGPAPVSPATPLPGRVLPDPARSDPAPARPSWARPETYGSEPPAPARAFVPRQRTSSTPPAAQTLDPDTWEQWRRRLETTQPGRRAHGGRPAAEPAPHGPA
;
A
#
# COMPACT_ATOMS: atom_id res chain seq x y z
N MET A 1 -20.59 -55.06 9.87
CA MET A 1 -20.79 -54.56 11.24
C MET A 1 -19.48 -53.96 11.74
N LEU A 2 -19.31 -52.63 11.64
CA LEU A 2 -18.13 -51.91 12.10
C LEU A 2 -18.43 -51.27 13.47
N ARG A 3 -17.79 -51.76 14.54
CA ARG A 3 -17.88 -51.17 15.87
C ARG A 3 -17.01 -49.92 15.94
N LEU A 4 -17.64 -48.76 16.08
CA LEU A 4 -16.98 -47.50 16.42
C LEU A 4 -16.43 -47.58 17.85
N ARG A 5 -15.13 -47.30 18.03
CA ARG A 5 -14.51 -47.16 19.35
C ARG A 5 -14.86 -45.78 19.95
N PRO A 6 -15.14 -45.70 21.26
CA PRO A 6 -15.47 -44.44 21.91
C PRO A 6 -14.24 -43.54 21.99
N VAL A 7 -14.45 -42.27 21.63
CA VAL A 7 -13.48 -41.18 21.79
C VAL A 7 -13.35 -40.87 23.28
N LEU A 8 -12.15 -41.02 23.83
CA LEU A 8 -11.83 -40.65 25.21
C LEU A 8 -11.81 -39.13 25.35
N SER A 9 -12.55 -38.60 26.32
CA SER A 9 -12.58 -37.17 26.64
C SER A 9 -11.20 -36.65 27.09
N PRO A 10 -10.80 -35.44 26.68
CA PRO A 10 -9.53 -34.85 27.07
C PRO A 10 -9.48 -34.58 28.58
N ARG A 11 -8.45 -35.12 29.23
CA ARG A 11 -8.14 -34.88 30.65
C ARG A 11 -7.75 -33.40 30.84
N ALA A 12 -8.43 -32.72 31.76
CA ALA A 12 -8.09 -31.34 32.13
C ALA A 12 -6.65 -31.27 32.70
N PRO A 13 -5.85 -30.25 32.33
CA PRO A 13 -4.50 -30.08 32.84
C PRO A 13 -4.53 -29.78 34.34
N ARG A 14 -3.78 -30.58 35.11
CA ARG A 14 -3.51 -30.34 36.53
C ARG A 14 -2.72 -29.04 36.66
N VAL A 15 -3.35 -28.00 37.19
CA VAL A 15 -2.66 -26.76 37.60
C VAL A 15 -1.87 -27.07 38.88
N LEU A 16 -0.55 -27.11 38.76
CA LEU A 16 0.34 -27.19 39.92
C LEU A 16 0.35 -25.82 40.62
N PRO A 17 0.15 -25.74 41.94
CA PRO A 17 0.21 -24.47 42.67
C PRO A 17 1.62 -23.89 42.60
N LEU A 18 1.73 -22.68 42.04
CA LEU A 18 2.95 -21.90 41.98
C LEU A 18 3.35 -21.50 43.40
N ARG A 19 4.45 -22.08 43.90
CA ARG A 19 5.03 -21.75 45.20
C ARG A 19 5.68 -20.38 45.10
N VAL A 20 5.02 -19.34 45.61
CA VAL A 20 5.58 -17.99 45.75
C VAL A 20 6.71 -18.06 46.80
N PRO A 21 7.97 -17.77 46.44
CA PRO A 21 9.06 -17.68 47.42
C PRO A 21 8.78 -16.52 48.37
N ALA A 22 8.90 -16.78 49.68
CA ALA A 22 8.75 -15.78 50.72
C ALA A 22 9.86 -14.71 50.62
N ASP A 23 9.44 -13.46 50.81
CA ASP A 23 10.26 -12.24 50.77
C ASP A 23 11.48 -12.31 51.69
N GLY A 24 12.63 -11.93 51.13
CA GLY A 24 13.88 -11.70 51.86
C GLY A 24 15.06 -11.78 50.91
N ASP A 25 15.79 -10.68 50.74
CA ASP A 25 17.04 -10.57 49.98
C ASP A 25 16.94 -10.53 48.44
N ALA A 26 16.22 -9.54 47.90
CA ALA A 26 16.43 -9.11 46.53
C ALA A 26 17.67 -8.19 46.46
N PRO A 27 18.81 -8.63 45.87
CA PRO A 27 19.98 -7.77 45.71
C PRO A 27 19.60 -6.55 44.86
N SER A 28 19.92 -5.37 45.36
CA SER A 28 19.81 -4.08 44.69
C SER A 28 20.49 -4.15 43.32
N ARG A 29 19.70 -4.38 42.27
CA ARG A 29 20.17 -4.40 40.89
C ARG A 29 20.79 -3.02 40.61
N PRO A 30 22.09 -2.91 40.36
CA PRO A 30 22.72 -1.62 40.10
C PRO A 30 22.04 -0.99 38.89
N ALA A 31 21.67 0.29 39.02
CA ALA A 31 21.18 1.15 37.96
C ALA A 31 22.32 1.38 36.95
N GLY A 32 22.64 0.34 36.18
CA GLY A 32 23.82 0.26 35.33
C GLY A 32 23.44 0.33 33.86
N SER A 33 23.80 1.46 33.26
CA SER A 33 24.21 1.58 31.86
C SER A 33 23.11 1.54 30.79
N PHE A 34 22.36 2.64 30.69
CA PHE A 34 21.45 2.94 29.56
C PHE A 34 22.17 3.30 28.25
N LEU A 35 23.50 3.25 28.21
CA LEU A 35 24.29 3.69 27.07
C LEU A 35 25.44 2.72 26.79
N SER A 36 25.14 1.45 26.54
CA SER A 36 26.06 0.63 25.72
C SER A 36 25.83 1.02 24.25
N PRO A 37 26.75 1.78 23.64
CA PRO A 37 26.68 2.12 22.24
C PRO A 37 27.07 0.85 21.45
N VAL A 38 26.46 0.63 20.29
CA VAL A 38 26.89 -0.38 19.30
C VAL A 38 26.61 -1.85 19.63
N ALA A 39 25.34 -2.20 19.86
CA ALA A 39 24.83 -3.53 19.53
C ALA A 39 23.64 -3.39 18.57
N GLY A 40 23.90 -2.84 17.39
CA GLY A 40 22.98 -2.87 16.25
C GLY A 40 22.88 -4.29 15.71
N GLY A 41 22.36 -5.22 16.52
CA GLY A 41 22.38 -6.64 16.23
C GLY A 41 21.67 -7.02 14.92
N PRO A 42 21.93 -8.23 14.41
CA PRO A 42 21.40 -8.74 13.13
C PRO A 42 19.88 -8.58 12.98
N GLY A 43 19.12 -8.58 14.09
CA GLY A 43 17.68 -8.32 14.08
C GLY A 43 17.28 -6.93 13.57
N ARG A 44 18.06 -5.87 13.84
CA ARG A 44 17.72 -4.52 13.36
C ARG A 44 17.95 -4.38 11.86
N LEU A 45 19.05 -4.95 11.36
CA LEU A 45 19.33 -5.02 9.93
C LEU A 45 18.22 -5.80 9.21
N ARG A 46 17.81 -6.95 9.77
CA ARG A 46 16.69 -7.74 9.24
C ARG A 46 15.40 -6.93 9.12
N VAL A 47 15.01 -6.19 10.16
CA VAL A 47 13.81 -5.33 10.10
C VAL A 47 13.97 -4.22 9.08
N ALA A 48 15.15 -3.59 9.00
CA ALA A 48 15.43 -2.57 7.99
C ALA A 48 15.31 -3.13 6.56
N LEU A 49 15.78 -4.36 6.31
CA LEU A 49 15.62 -5.03 5.02
C LEU A 49 14.15 -5.33 4.69
N HIS A 50 13.33 -5.69 5.69
CA HIS A 50 11.88 -5.85 5.47
C HIS A 50 11.19 -4.52 5.12
N VAL A 51 11.55 -3.43 5.81
CA VAL A 51 11.03 -2.10 5.48
C VAL A 51 11.51 -1.64 4.10
N LEU A 52 12.76 -1.92 3.74
CA LEU A 52 13.27 -1.67 2.39
C LEU A 52 12.47 -2.45 1.34
N LEU A 53 12.28 -3.76 1.55
CA LEU A 53 11.46 -4.59 0.66
C LEU A 53 10.04 -4.05 0.54
N ALA A 54 9.44 -3.59 1.63
CA ALA A 54 8.11 -2.99 1.64
C ALA A 54 8.02 -1.67 0.86
N ALA A 55 9.09 -0.89 0.80
CA ALA A 55 9.14 0.37 0.06
C ALA A 55 9.41 0.17 -1.44
N LEU A 56 10.17 -0.88 -1.81
CA LEU A 56 10.61 -1.09 -3.20
C LEU A 56 9.47 -1.19 -4.22
N PRO A 57 8.33 -1.89 -3.97
CA PRO A 57 7.21 -1.93 -4.91
C PRO A 57 6.67 -0.55 -5.30
N LEU A 58 6.47 0.32 -4.30
CA LEU A 58 6.00 1.70 -4.50
C LEU A 58 7.05 2.55 -5.21
N LEU A 59 8.32 2.45 -4.79
CA LEU A 59 9.41 3.18 -5.42
C LEU A 59 9.64 2.75 -6.88
N ALA A 60 9.42 1.48 -7.20
CA ALA A 60 9.52 0.97 -8.56
C ALA A 60 8.45 1.56 -9.48
N ILE A 61 7.21 1.74 -8.98
CA ILE A 61 6.15 2.45 -9.71
C ILE A 61 6.60 3.89 -10.00
N SER A 62 6.99 4.64 -8.97
CA SER A 62 7.44 6.02 -9.15
C SER A 62 8.62 6.09 -10.12
N ALA A 63 9.67 5.29 -9.92
CA ALA A 63 10.84 5.27 -10.80
C ALA A 63 10.47 4.98 -12.27
N HIS A 64 9.51 4.10 -12.52
CA HIS A 64 9.05 3.81 -13.87
C HIS A 64 8.27 4.95 -14.50
N VAL A 65 7.36 5.58 -13.76
CA VAL A 65 6.56 6.72 -14.26
C VAL A 65 7.46 7.94 -14.52
N PHE A 66 8.52 8.12 -13.72
CA PHE A 66 9.59 9.11 -13.97
C PHE A 66 10.59 8.69 -15.07
N ARG A 67 10.43 7.51 -15.69
CA ARG A 67 11.34 6.94 -16.70
C ARG A 67 12.79 6.76 -16.22
N LEU A 68 12.98 6.59 -14.91
CA LEU A 68 14.29 6.33 -14.32
C LEU A 68 14.69 4.87 -14.48
N VAL A 69 13.78 3.95 -14.12
CA VAL A 69 14.04 2.51 -14.14
C VAL A 69 12.76 1.75 -14.56
N PRO A 70 12.82 0.82 -15.53
CA PRO A 70 11.69 -0.03 -15.86
C PRO A 70 11.25 -0.90 -14.67
N MET A 71 9.95 -1.03 -14.41
CA MET A 71 9.44 -1.86 -13.30
C MET A 71 9.86 -3.32 -13.41
N GLN A 72 9.89 -3.89 -14.63
CA GLN A 72 10.40 -5.23 -14.88
C GLN A 72 11.82 -5.45 -14.32
N LEU A 73 12.70 -4.48 -14.52
CA LEU A 73 14.10 -4.57 -14.06
C LEU A 73 14.19 -4.45 -12.53
N SER A 74 13.48 -3.48 -11.95
CA SER A 74 13.40 -3.34 -10.48
C SER A 74 12.80 -4.58 -9.82
N ALA A 75 11.75 -5.16 -10.41
CA ALA A 75 11.13 -6.37 -9.91
C ALA A 75 12.10 -7.57 -9.94
N ALA A 76 12.74 -7.81 -11.10
CA ALA A 76 13.62 -8.95 -11.32
C ALA A 76 14.92 -8.87 -10.53
N LEU A 77 15.53 -7.68 -10.41
CA LEU A 77 16.85 -7.52 -9.81
C LEU A 77 16.83 -7.13 -8.33
N LEU A 78 15.76 -6.48 -7.86
CA LEU A 78 15.70 -5.96 -6.49
C LEU A 78 14.60 -6.64 -5.66
N VAL A 79 13.34 -6.53 -6.10
CA VAL A 79 12.19 -6.97 -5.28
C VAL A 79 12.18 -8.48 -5.09
N ILE A 80 12.24 -9.26 -6.17
CA ILE A 80 12.15 -10.73 -6.10
C ILE A 80 13.36 -11.33 -5.35
N PRO A 81 14.62 -10.95 -5.63
CA PRO A 81 15.76 -11.50 -4.89
C PRO A 81 15.73 -11.15 -3.40
N LEU A 82 15.38 -9.90 -3.05
CA LEU A 82 15.27 -9.49 -1.65
C LEU A 82 14.12 -10.20 -0.93
N ALA A 83 12.94 -10.30 -1.55
CA ALA A 83 11.80 -11.05 -1.02
C ALA A 83 12.15 -12.52 -0.79
N THR A 84 12.80 -13.16 -1.75
CA THR A 84 13.23 -14.56 -1.64
C THR A 84 14.22 -14.74 -0.51
N THR A 85 15.22 -13.85 -0.41
CA THR A 85 16.24 -13.89 0.66
C THR A 85 15.61 -13.75 2.04
N LEU A 86 14.70 -12.78 2.22
CA LEU A 86 14.02 -12.57 3.50
C LEU A 86 13.04 -13.70 3.84
N ALA A 87 12.36 -14.28 2.86
CA ALA A 87 11.52 -15.45 3.07
C ALA A 87 12.34 -16.65 3.54
N VAL A 88 13.47 -16.95 2.87
CA VAL A 88 14.43 -17.99 3.28
C VAL A 88 14.93 -17.72 4.69
N LEU A 89 15.40 -16.50 4.98
CA LEU A 89 15.88 -16.13 6.31
C LEU A 89 14.78 -16.27 7.38
N THR A 90 13.53 -15.94 7.07
CA THR A 90 12.37 -16.08 7.98
C THR A 90 12.00 -17.52 8.26
N VAL A 91 12.14 -18.40 7.27
CA VAL A 91 11.87 -19.82 7.42
C VAL A 91 12.97 -20.52 8.23
N PHE A 92 14.24 -20.23 7.94
CA PHE A 92 15.37 -20.97 8.53
C PHE A 92 15.94 -20.35 9.81
N ASP A 93 15.76 -19.05 10.02
CA ASP A 93 16.23 -18.33 11.20
C ASP A 93 15.13 -17.37 11.69
N PRO A 94 14.02 -17.87 12.27
CA PRO A 94 12.91 -17.02 12.69
C PRO A 94 13.31 -16.08 13.82
N HIS A 95 13.01 -14.79 13.67
CA HIS A 95 13.27 -13.75 14.66
C HIS A 95 11.96 -13.28 15.32
N PRO A 96 11.94 -12.92 16.63
CA PRO A 96 10.71 -12.49 17.30
C PRO A 96 9.97 -11.34 16.61
N GLY A 97 10.71 -10.41 16.00
CA GLY A 97 10.15 -9.30 15.21
C GLY A 97 9.39 -9.73 13.96
N ASP A 98 9.63 -10.93 13.42
CA ASP A 98 8.96 -11.43 12.22
C ASP A 98 7.46 -11.63 12.44
N ARG A 99 7.02 -11.86 13.69
CA ARG A 99 5.59 -11.92 14.02
C ARG A 99 4.91 -10.58 13.78
N VAL A 100 5.54 -9.47 14.19
CA VAL A 100 5.01 -8.13 13.95
C VAL A 100 4.96 -7.82 12.46
N ILE A 101 6.02 -8.20 11.73
CA ILE A 101 6.13 -8.08 10.27
C ILE A 101 5.00 -8.85 9.58
N ALA A 102 4.80 -10.12 9.92
CA ALA A 102 3.79 -10.98 9.31
C ALA A 102 2.36 -10.47 9.57
N HIS A 103 2.08 -10.01 10.79
CA HIS A 103 0.79 -9.38 11.11
C HIS A 103 0.58 -8.08 10.34
N GLY A 104 1.61 -7.25 10.21
CA GLY A 104 1.54 -6.02 9.42
C GLY A 104 1.29 -6.28 7.94
N LEU A 105 1.98 -7.27 7.37
CA LEU A 105 1.75 -7.71 5.99
C LEU A 105 0.32 -8.23 5.80
N ALA A 106 -0.15 -9.10 6.69
CA ALA A 106 -1.50 -9.66 6.59
C ALA A 106 -2.59 -8.58 6.70
N TRP A 107 -2.50 -7.69 7.69
CA TRP A 107 -3.45 -6.59 7.83
C TRP A 107 -3.35 -5.55 6.71
N GLY A 108 -2.16 -5.36 6.14
CA GLY A 108 -1.97 -4.55 4.93
C GLY A 108 -2.71 -5.11 3.71
N VAL A 109 -2.61 -6.42 3.49
CA VAL A 109 -3.37 -7.12 2.44
C VAL A 109 -4.88 -6.99 2.68
N VAL A 110 -5.35 -7.20 3.91
CA VAL A 110 -6.77 -7.06 4.27
C VAL A 110 -7.28 -5.63 4.07
N ALA A 111 -6.50 -4.63 4.48
CA ALA A 111 -6.83 -3.23 4.29
C ALA A 111 -6.89 -2.86 2.80
N CYS A 112 -5.95 -3.38 2.00
CA CYS A 112 -5.94 -3.19 0.56
C CYS A 112 -7.13 -3.85 -0.13
N ALA A 113 -7.48 -5.10 0.23
CA ALA A 113 -8.67 -5.78 -0.28
C ALA A 113 -9.96 -5.03 0.08
N THR A 114 -10.07 -4.52 1.31
CA THR A 114 -11.25 -3.74 1.74
C THR A 114 -11.36 -2.42 0.99
N TYR A 115 -10.23 -1.73 0.76
CA TYR A 115 -10.19 -0.57 -0.13
C TYR A 115 -10.62 -0.98 -1.54
N ASP A 116 -10.10 -2.07 -2.08
CA ASP A 116 -10.41 -2.47 -3.44
C ASP A 116 -11.88 -2.85 -3.65
N VAL A 117 -12.61 -3.36 -2.65
CA VAL A 117 -14.08 -3.51 -2.76
C VAL A 117 -14.73 -2.17 -3.11
N PHE A 118 -14.43 -1.12 -2.35
CA PHE A 118 -14.92 0.24 -2.64
C PHE A 118 -14.44 0.73 -4.02
N ARG A 119 -13.15 0.54 -4.33
CA ARG A 119 -12.56 1.01 -5.58
C ARG A 119 -13.20 0.33 -6.79
N LEU A 120 -13.30 -1.00 -6.78
CA LEU A 120 -13.81 -1.79 -7.90
C LEU A 120 -15.28 -1.47 -8.18
N ASP A 121 -16.07 -1.18 -7.15
CA ASP A 121 -17.45 -0.70 -7.34
C ASP A 121 -17.46 0.64 -8.09
N THR A 122 -16.59 1.59 -7.70
CA THR A 122 -16.51 2.89 -8.39
C THR A 122 -15.98 2.79 -9.83
N VAL A 123 -15.12 1.81 -10.09
CA VAL A 123 -14.53 1.54 -11.41
C VAL A 123 -15.50 0.82 -12.34
N TYR A 124 -16.00 -0.34 -11.91
CA TYR A 124 -16.72 -1.26 -12.77
C TYR A 124 -18.24 -1.06 -12.72
N MET A 125 -18.80 -0.63 -11.59
CA MET A 125 -20.26 -0.40 -11.49
C MET A 125 -20.62 1.03 -11.87
N LEU A 126 -19.83 2.01 -11.43
CA LEU A 126 -20.14 3.43 -11.64
C LEU A 126 -19.36 4.08 -12.79
N GLY A 127 -18.31 3.43 -13.31
CA GLY A 127 -17.50 3.97 -14.41
C GLY A 127 -16.80 5.29 -14.08
N LEU A 128 -16.60 5.60 -12.79
CA LEU A 128 -16.08 6.90 -12.36
C LEU A 128 -14.56 7.03 -12.55
N TRP A 129 -13.88 5.90 -12.75
CA TRP A 129 -12.42 5.84 -12.90
C TRP A 129 -12.00 4.52 -13.58
N GLY A 130 -10.97 4.55 -14.43
CA GLY A 130 -10.37 3.36 -15.02
C GLY A 130 -9.49 2.53 -14.06
N ASP A 131 -9.40 1.23 -14.33
CA ASP A 131 -8.51 0.33 -13.62
C ASP A 131 -7.10 0.34 -14.22
N PHE A 132 -6.14 0.99 -13.55
CA PHE A 132 -4.75 1.01 -13.99
C PHE A 132 -3.94 -0.23 -13.58
N ILE A 133 -4.52 -1.13 -12.76
CA ILE A 133 -3.79 -2.27 -12.19
C ILE A 133 -3.35 -3.31 -13.23
N PRO A 134 -4.18 -3.69 -14.22
CA PRO A 134 -3.72 -4.56 -15.30
C PRO A 134 -2.55 -3.97 -16.09
N THR A 135 -2.60 -2.68 -16.41
CA THR A 135 -1.53 -1.95 -17.10
C THR A 135 -0.25 -1.92 -16.28
N MET A 136 -0.33 -1.64 -14.97
CA MET A 136 0.83 -1.72 -14.10
C MET A 136 1.46 -3.12 -14.10
N GLY A 137 0.64 -4.17 -14.12
CA GLY A 137 1.14 -5.53 -14.25
C GLY A 137 1.88 -5.80 -15.55
N THR A 138 1.46 -5.19 -16.68
CA THR A 138 2.20 -5.32 -17.95
C THR A 138 3.59 -4.69 -17.89
N TRP A 139 3.77 -3.62 -17.09
CA TRP A 139 5.08 -3.01 -16.83
C TRP A 139 6.03 -3.93 -16.05
N ILE A 140 5.49 -4.78 -15.18
CA ILE A 140 6.26 -5.73 -14.36
C ILE A 140 6.68 -6.94 -15.21
N ILE A 141 5.77 -7.50 -16.01
CA ILE A 141 6.09 -8.67 -16.86
C ILE A 141 6.86 -8.30 -18.14
N GLY A 142 6.88 -7.02 -18.52
CA GLY A 142 7.53 -6.55 -19.75
C GLY A 142 6.79 -6.96 -21.03
N ARG A 143 5.47 -7.14 -20.96
CA ARG A 143 4.61 -7.58 -22.08
C ARG A 143 3.39 -6.66 -22.18
N PRO A 144 3.49 -5.53 -22.93
CA PRO A 144 2.45 -4.51 -22.96
C PRO A 144 1.10 -5.02 -23.48
N ASP A 145 1.10 -6.04 -24.35
CA ASP A 145 -0.11 -6.58 -24.98
C ASP A 145 -0.81 -7.68 -24.16
N ASP A 146 -0.19 -8.16 -23.07
CA ASP A 146 -0.73 -9.25 -22.24
C ASP A 146 -1.48 -8.70 -21.02
N LEU A 147 -2.66 -8.12 -21.27
CA LEU A 147 -3.49 -7.54 -20.19
C LEU A 147 -4.01 -8.59 -19.19
N ALA A 148 -4.19 -9.84 -19.60
CA ALA A 148 -4.66 -10.90 -18.70
C ALA A 148 -3.57 -11.30 -17.71
N GLY A 149 -2.34 -11.54 -18.20
CA GLY A 149 -1.17 -11.74 -17.36
C GLY A 149 -0.87 -10.50 -16.51
N GLY A 150 -1.01 -9.31 -17.11
CA GLY A 150 -0.92 -8.02 -16.43
C GLY A 150 -1.90 -7.90 -15.27
N ALA A 151 -3.17 -8.27 -15.43
CA ALA A 151 -4.15 -8.23 -14.35
C ALA A 151 -3.71 -9.10 -13.16
N VAL A 152 -3.30 -10.35 -13.39
CA VAL A 152 -2.87 -11.27 -12.32
C VAL A 152 -1.67 -10.71 -11.57
N VAL A 153 -0.63 -10.30 -12.30
CA VAL A 153 0.61 -9.79 -11.70
C VAL A 153 0.38 -8.44 -11.03
N GLY A 154 -0.40 -7.56 -11.65
CA GLY A 154 -0.75 -6.24 -11.13
C GLY A 154 -1.51 -6.33 -9.81
N TYR A 155 -2.51 -7.21 -9.71
CA TYR A 155 -3.24 -7.40 -8.45
C TYR A 155 -2.39 -8.09 -7.38
N LEU A 156 -1.52 -9.03 -7.75
CA LEU A 156 -0.57 -9.63 -6.79
C LEU A 156 0.38 -8.57 -6.22
N TRP A 157 0.92 -7.72 -7.11
CA TRP A 157 1.77 -6.59 -6.74
C TRP A 157 1.04 -5.60 -5.84
N ARG A 158 -0.19 -5.26 -6.19
CA ARG A 158 -1.04 -4.34 -5.40
C ARG A 158 -1.33 -4.87 -4.00
N TYR A 159 -1.76 -6.12 -3.88
CA TYR A 159 -2.17 -6.65 -2.57
C TYR A 159 -0.96 -6.97 -1.69
N ILE A 160 0.01 -7.74 -2.20
CA ILE A 160 1.14 -8.22 -1.40
C ILE A 160 2.26 -7.19 -1.35
N GLY A 161 2.63 -6.63 -2.50
CA GLY A 161 3.71 -5.64 -2.61
C GLY A 161 3.33 -4.32 -1.95
N ASP A 162 2.33 -3.63 -2.51
CA ASP A 162 1.93 -2.31 -2.02
C ASP A 162 1.17 -2.41 -0.69
N GLY A 163 0.01 -3.07 -0.67
CA GLY A 163 -0.85 -3.19 0.50
C GLY A 163 -0.15 -3.83 1.69
N GLY A 164 0.44 -5.01 1.47
CA GLY A 164 1.22 -5.74 2.46
C GLY A 164 2.46 -4.97 2.93
N GLY A 165 3.21 -4.37 2.00
CA GLY A 165 4.39 -3.55 2.33
C GLY A 165 4.04 -2.31 3.18
N ILE A 166 3.00 -1.57 2.82
CA ILE A 166 2.52 -0.42 3.58
C ILE A 166 2.08 -0.85 4.99
N GLY A 167 1.32 -1.95 5.10
CA GLY A 167 0.87 -2.47 6.38
C GLY A 167 2.02 -2.92 7.28
N LEU A 168 2.99 -3.65 6.73
CA LEU A 168 4.24 -4.03 7.41
C LEU A 168 4.98 -2.79 7.91
N THR A 169 5.17 -1.79 7.05
CA THR A 169 5.89 -0.56 7.39
C THR A 169 5.21 0.18 8.54
N PHE A 170 3.88 0.34 8.47
CA PHE A 170 3.11 0.94 9.55
C PHE A 170 3.28 0.17 10.87
N PHE A 171 3.19 -1.15 10.87
CA PHE A 171 3.33 -1.97 12.08
C PHE A 171 4.72 -1.83 12.72
N VAL A 172 5.78 -1.80 11.90
CA VAL A 172 7.15 -1.58 12.38
C VAL A 172 7.29 -0.19 12.98
N VAL A 173 6.90 0.86 12.24
CA VAL A 173 6.96 2.26 12.70
C VAL A 173 6.15 2.44 13.99
N ALA A 174 4.92 1.93 14.01
CA ALA A 174 4.04 2.01 15.17
C ALA A 174 4.64 1.31 16.41
N SER A 175 5.30 0.16 16.22
CA SER A 175 5.97 -0.58 17.30
C SER A 175 7.20 0.17 17.82
N VAL A 176 7.99 0.76 16.91
CA VAL A 176 9.14 1.62 17.25
C VAL A 176 8.69 2.81 18.09
N PHE A 177 7.60 3.48 17.71
CA PHE A 177 7.06 4.63 18.43
C PHE A 177 6.15 4.26 19.60
N GLY A 178 5.90 2.99 19.87
CA GLY A 178 5.13 2.59 21.05
C GLY A 178 3.64 2.90 20.96
N LEU A 179 3.06 2.96 19.75
CA LEU A 179 1.63 3.23 19.52
C LEU A 179 0.73 2.17 20.19
N GLN A 180 1.26 0.97 20.44
CA GLN A 180 0.61 -0.09 21.19
C GLN A 180 0.21 0.29 22.62
N ARG A 181 0.72 1.40 23.16
CA ARG A 181 0.36 1.93 24.49
C ARG A 181 -0.76 2.97 24.44
N LEU A 182 -1.12 3.46 23.25
CA LEU A 182 -2.12 4.51 23.08
C LEU A 182 -3.54 3.94 23.13
N SER A 183 -4.55 4.81 23.14
CA SER A 183 -5.95 4.38 23.01
C SER A 183 -6.27 3.91 21.59
N ARG A 184 -7.39 3.17 21.43
CA ARG A 184 -7.84 2.69 20.11
C ARG A 184 -8.03 3.84 19.12
N ALA A 185 -8.65 4.92 19.56
CA ALA A 185 -8.89 6.10 18.74
C ALA A 185 -7.58 6.72 18.23
N GLN A 186 -6.58 6.87 19.10
CA GLN A 186 -5.27 7.41 18.73
C GLN A 186 -4.54 6.50 17.73
N VAL A 187 -4.53 5.18 17.94
CA VAL A 187 -3.94 4.22 17.00
C VAL A 187 -4.57 4.31 15.62
N VAL A 188 -5.91 4.32 15.56
CA VAL A 188 -6.64 4.43 14.30
C VAL A 188 -6.35 5.77 13.62
N LEU A 189 -6.37 6.87 14.36
CA LEU A 189 -6.07 8.19 13.82
C LEU A 189 -4.62 8.27 13.28
N SER A 190 -3.65 7.66 13.98
CA SER A 190 -2.27 7.56 13.49
C SER A 190 -2.17 6.72 12.21
N ALA A 191 -2.92 5.62 12.10
CA ALA A 191 -2.96 4.79 10.90
C ALA A 191 -3.59 5.52 9.70
N VAL A 192 -4.69 6.24 9.93
CA VAL A 192 -5.32 7.10 8.91
C VAL A 192 -4.37 8.23 8.50
N GLY A 193 -3.72 8.90 9.46
CA GLY A 193 -2.71 9.91 9.18
C GLY A 193 -1.54 9.36 8.35
N PHE A 194 -1.08 8.15 8.64
CA PHE A 194 -0.05 7.46 7.86
C PHE A 194 -0.54 7.07 6.45
N ALA A 195 -1.77 6.60 6.31
CA ALA A 195 -2.33 6.26 4.99
C ALA A 195 -2.57 7.51 4.11
N VAL A 196 -2.90 8.65 4.71
CA VAL A 196 -3.17 9.88 3.95
C VAL A 196 -1.89 10.66 3.67
N ALA A 197 -1.05 10.92 4.67
CA ALA A 197 0.07 11.86 4.51
C ALA A 197 1.20 11.29 3.64
N PRO A 198 1.95 10.24 4.03
CA PRO A 198 3.02 9.72 3.17
C PRO A 198 2.51 8.86 2.00
N VAL A 199 1.44 8.07 2.17
CA VAL A 199 1.02 7.11 1.14
C VAL A 199 0.17 7.76 0.06
N TRP A 200 -1.02 8.29 0.41
CA TRP A 200 -1.89 8.94 -0.57
C TRP A 200 -1.25 10.19 -1.18
N ALA A 201 -0.69 11.09 -0.37
CA ALA A 201 -0.07 12.30 -0.91
C ALA A 201 1.18 11.98 -1.75
N GLY A 202 1.93 10.92 -1.42
CA GLY A 202 3.04 10.44 -2.24
C GLY A 202 2.58 9.90 -3.60
N LEU A 203 1.45 9.19 -3.64
CA LEU A 203 0.82 8.76 -4.89
C LEU A 203 0.38 9.97 -5.73
N ILE A 204 -0.40 10.89 -5.15
CA ILE A 204 -0.85 12.10 -5.85
C ILE A 204 0.33 12.94 -6.33
N GLY A 205 1.36 13.09 -5.49
CA GLY A 205 2.60 13.76 -5.86
C GLY A 205 3.32 13.08 -7.02
N THR A 206 3.39 11.74 -7.05
CA THR A 206 3.95 10.99 -8.17
C THR A 206 3.18 11.26 -9.46
N VAL A 207 1.84 11.21 -9.41
CA VAL A 207 1.00 11.45 -10.60
C VAL A 207 1.12 12.90 -11.09
N ALA A 208 1.15 13.88 -10.17
CA ALA A 208 1.20 15.29 -10.50
C ALA A 208 2.58 15.75 -10.99
N LEU A 209 3.66 15.19 -10.45
CA LEU A 209 5.02 15.64 -10.74
C LEU A 209 5.69 14.85 -11.87
N ALA A 210 5.29 13.61 -12.13
CA ALA A 210 5.91 12.83 -13.18
C ALA A 210 5.45 13.27 -14.57
N PRO A 211 6.33 13.34 -15.58
CA PRO A 211 6.00 13.86 -16.91
C PRO A 211 4.82 13.17 -17.62
N ARG A 212 4.55 11.90 -17.26
CA ARG A 212 3.44 11.08 -17.80
C ARG A 212 2.61 10.45 -16.69
N GLY A 213 2.59 11.05 -15.49
CA GLY A 213 1.86 10.50 -14.36
C GLY A 213 0.38 10.30 -14.65
N GLU A 214 -0.29 11.34 -15.15
CA GLU A 214 -1.72 11.28 -15.49
C GLU A 214 -2.04 10.32 -16.65
N GLU A 215 -1.13 10.21 -17.63
CA GLU A 215 -1.30 9.33 -18.79
C GLU A 215 -1.13 7.84 -18.42
N LEU A 216 -0.12 7.53 -17.60
CA LEU A 216 0.22 6.15 -17.25
C LEU A 216 -0.60 5.60 -16.10
N MET A 217 -1.06 6.45 -15.18
CA MET A 217 -1.79 6.03 -13.98
C MET A 217 -3.25 6.42 -14.08
N PHE A 218 -3.57 7.70 -13.92
CA PHE A 218 -4.94 8.22 -13.97
C PHE A 218 -4.97 9.74 -14.01
N PRO A 219 -5.99 10.35 -14.65
CA PRO A 219 -6.15 11.80 -14.68
C PRO A 219 -6.46 12.34 -13.28
N LEU A 220 -5.89 13.50 -12.94
CA LEU A 220 -6.12 14.17 -11.66
C LEU A 220 -7.33 15.10 -11.75
N THR A 221 -8.51 14.50 -11.62
CA THR A 221 -9.78 15.21 -11.53
C THR A 221 -10.23 15.32 -10.07
N PRO A 222 -11.14 16.25 -9.72
CA PRO A 222 -11.71 16.28 -8.37
C PRO A 222 -12.31 14.93 -7.96
N VAL A 223 -12.95 14.22 -8.89
CA VAL A 223 -13.54 12.89 -8.63
C VAL A 223 -12.48 11.85 -8.28
N THR A 224 -11.45 11.69 -9.12
CA THR A 224 -10.39 10.68 -8.88
C THR A 224 -9.57 11.01 -7.63
N VAL A 225 -9.32 12.29 -7.35
CA VAL A 225 -8.66 12.75 -6.11
C VAL A 225 -9.51 12.44 -4.88
N THR A 226 -10.82 12.74 -4.89
CA THR A 226 -11.71 12.44 -3.77
C THR A 226 -11.88 10.93 -3.56
N LEU A 227 -12.12 10.16 -4.61
CA LEU A 227 -12.30 8.70 -4.50
C LEU A 227 -11.02 8.02 -4.01
N SER A 228 -9.84 8.43 -4.53
CA SER A 228 -8.56 7.89 -4.04
C SER A 228 -8.33 8.24 -2.57
N LEU A 229 -8.70 9.45 -2.12
CA LEU A 229 -8.60 9.84 -0.72
C LEU A 229 -9.50 8.97 0.17
N VAL A 230 -10.77 8.79 -0.21
CA VAL A 230 -11.72 7.93 0.52
C VAL A 230 -11.17 6.51 0.64
N GLY A 231 -10.60 5.96 -0.44
CA GLY A 231 -9.93 4.67 -0.42
C GLY A 231 -8.82 4.55 0.62
N HIS A 232 -7.98 5.58 0.75
CA HIS A 232 -6.90 5.60 1.74
C HIS A 232 -7.41 5.85 3.17
N LEU A 233 -8.53 6.55 3.36
CA LEU A 233 -9.21 6.63 4.66
C LEU A 233 -9.71 5.25 5.10
N ILE A 234 -10.33 4.49 4.20
CA ILE A 234 -10.76 3.10 4.45
C ILE A 234 -9.55 2.23 4.78
N PHE A 235 -8.49 2.31 3.97
CA PHE A 235 -7.25 1.56 4.18
C PHE A 235 -6.66 1.84 5.57
N GLY A 236 -6.48 3.11 5.92
CA GLY A 236 -5.91 3.53 7.21
C GLY A 236 -6.79 3.12 8.40
N LEU A 237 -8.11 3.20 8.27
CA LEU A 237 -9.06 2.74 9.29
C LEU A 237 -8.91 1.24 9.55
N VAL A 238 -8.96 0.41 8.51
CA VAL A 238 -8.83 -1.05 8.62
C VAL A 238 -7.47 -1.44 9.18
N LEU A 239 -6.39 -0.81 8.69
CA LEU A 239 -5.04 -1.06 9.16
C LEU A 239 -4.86 -0.70 10.64
N GLY A 240 -5.41 0.44 11.08
CA GLY A 240 -5.37 0.87 12.48
C GLY A 240 -6.14 -0.06 13.41
N LEU A 241 -7.32 -0.53 12.99
CA LEU A 241 -8.08 -1.55 13.71
C LEU A 241 -7.32 -2.89 13.77
N GLY A 242 -6.67 -3.28 12.68
CA GLY A 242 -5.83 -4.46 12.61
C GLY A 242 -4.63 -4.41 13.54
N PHE A 243 -3.95 -3.25 13.59
CA PHE A 243 -2.86 -3.02 14.54
C PHE A 243 -3.36 -3.07 15.99
N TRP A 244 -4.50 -2.45 16.29
CA TRP A 244 -5.10 -2.54 17.62
C TRP A 244 -5.44 -3.99 18.02
N HIS A 245 -6.02 -4.76 17.09
CA HIS A 245 -6.36 -6.17 17.32
C HIS A 245 -5.11 -7.04 17.52
N SER A 246 -3.98 -6.69 16.88
CA SER A 246 -2.73 -7.45 16.91
C SER A 246 -1.81 -7.12 18.10
N ARG A 247 -2.35 -6.56 19.19
CA ARG A 247 -1.56 -6.21 20.39
C ARG A 247 -0.80 -7.38 21.01
N GLY A 248 -1.36 -8.59 20.97
CA GLY A 248 -0.65 -9.79 21.42
C GLY A 248 0.61 -10.10 20.60
N ALA A 249 0.59 -9.82 19.29
CA ALA A 249 1.77 -9.98 18.43
C ALA A 249 2.84 -8.94 18.76
N GLN A 250 2.45 -7.72 19.10
CA GLN A 250 3.37 -6.62 19.46
C GLN A 250 4.15 -6.89 20.75
N ALA A 251 3.68 -7.78 21.63
CA ALA A 251 4.44 -8.23 22.80
C ALA A 251 5.75 -8.95 22.43
N HIS A 252 5.89 -9.42 21.18
CA HIS A 252 7.10 -10.05 20.65
C HIS A 252 8.07 -9.05 20.04
N TRP A 253 7.76 -7.75 20.07
CA TRP A 253 8.66 -6.71 19.60
C TRP A 253 9.92 -6.69 20.50
N PRO A 254 11.12 -6.96 19.96
CA PRO A 254 12.28 -7.27 20.78
C PRO A 254 13.01 -6.04 21.32
N TRP A 255 12.59 -4.83 20.94
CA TRP A 255 13.24 -3.59 21.35
C TRP A 255 12.31 -2.72 22.19
N ALA A 256 12.88 -1.99 23.14
CA ALA A 256 12.14 -0.96 23.86
C ALA A 256 11.62 0.08 22.86
N PRO A 257 10.32 0.43 22.90
CA PRO A 257 9.81 1.49 22.05
C PRO A 257 10.46 2.82 22.43
N LEU A 258 10.69 3.68 21.43
CA LEU A 258 11.11 5.05 21.65
C LEU A 258 10.10 5.76 22.56
N ASP A 259 10.60 6.56 23.47
CA ASP A 259 9.74 7.35 24.35
C ASP A 259 8.92 8.33 23.52
N LEU A 260 7.60 8.18 23.59
CA LEU A 260 6.69 9.16 23.02
C LEU A 260 6.85 10.48 23.79
N PRO A 261 6.75 11.63 23.11
CA PRO A 261 6.73 12.93 23.78
C PRO A 261 5.70 12.91 24.91
N ALA A 262 6.03 13.47 26.08
CA ALA A 262 5.18 13.43 27.27
C ALA A 262 3.74 13.92 27.01
N ARG A 263 3.55 14.82 26.03
CA ARG A 263 2.24 15.34 25.58
C ARG A 263 1.31 14.27 25.00
N MET A 264 1.85 13.17 24.49
CA MET A 264 1.07 12.06 23.93
C MET A 264 0.81 10.95 24.95
N ARG A 265 1.44 11.00 26.13
CA ARG A 265 1.06 10.09 27.20
C ARG A 265 -0.36 10.45 27.63
N PRO A 266 -1.25 9.45 27.78
CA PRO A 266 -2.49 9.67 28.50
C PRO A 266 -2.14 10.38 29.81
N ALA A 267 -2.79 11.51 30.11
CA ALA A 267 -2.65 12.13 31.42
C ALA A 267 -2.91 11.01 32.43
N ALA A 268 -1.89 10.67 33.21
CA ALA A 268 -2.07 9.70 34.28
C ALA A 268 -3.31 10.18 35.03
N ALA A 269 -4.31 9.30 35.15
CA ALA A 269 -5.51 9.65 35.90
C ALA A 269 -5.01 10.27 37.22
N PRO A 270 -5.47 11.49 37.57
CA PRO A 270 -5.03 12.12 38.81
C PRO A 270 -5.20 11.06 39.90
N PRO A 271 -4.15 10.77 40.68
CA PRO A 271 -4.19 9.70 41.67
C PRO A 271 -5.49 9.89 42.44
N ASP A 272 -6.39 8.90 42.33
CA ASP A 272 -7.74 8.98 42.91
C ASP A 272 -7.58 9.64 44.26
N ALA A 273 -8.17 10.84 44.39
CA ALA A 273 -8.13 11.60 45.62
C ALA A 273 -8.51 10.59 46.71
N ALA A 274 -7.53 10.23 47.53
CA ALA A 274 -7.61 9.09 48.43
C ALA A 274 -8.99 9.12 49.07
N PRO A 275 -9.79 8.04 49.02
CA PRO A 275 -11.18 8.06 49.43
C PRO A 275 -11.25 8.75 50.79
N VAL A 276 -11.75 9.99 50.78
CA VAL A 276 -11.83 10.82 51.97
C VAL A 276 -12.64 10.01 52.94
N GLY A 277 -12.00 9.69 54.07
CA GLY A 277 -12.31 8.56 54.93
C GLY A 277 -13.80 8.22 54.97
N SER A 278 -14.11 6.98 54.59
CA SER A 278 -15.31 6.33 55.07
C SER A 278 -15.25 6.35 56.60
N VAL A 279 -15.96 7.32 57.19
CA VAL A 279 -16.25 7.39 58.61
C VAL A 279 -16.73 5.99 59.02
N PRO A 280 -16.12 5.36 60.03
CA PRO A 280 -16.56 4.05 60.48
C PRO A 280 -18.01 4.17 60.96
N ARG A 281 -18.93 3.59 60.17
CA ARG A 281 -20.34 3.49 60.50
C ARG A 281 -20.43 2.53 61.68
N SER A 282 -20.49 3.09 62.89
CA SER A 282 -20.70 2.28 64.09
C SER A 282 -22.03 1.55 63.95
N ALA A 283 -21.99 0.24 64.23
CA ALA A 283 -23.18 -0.57 64.38
C ALA A 283 -23.88 -0.13 65.67
N GLY A 284 -25.05 0.49 65.52
CA GLY A 284 -25.99 0.80 66.61
C GLY A 284 -27.40 0.36 66.20
N PRO A 285 -28.20 -0.20 67.12
CA PRO A 285 -29.43 -0.88 66.79
C PRO A 285 -30.62 0.06 66.54
N THR A 286 -31.54 -0.44 65.71
CA THR A 286 -32.94 -0.06 65.52
C THR A 286 -33.59 0.82 66.60
N ALA A 287 -34.09 2.00 66.23
CA ALA A 287 -35.27 2.61 66.83
C ALA A 287 -35.93 3.67 65.91
N SER A 288 -37.19 3.38 65.56
CA SER A 288 -38.36 4.25 65.43
C SER A 288 -38.29 5.64 64.77
N LEU A 289 -39.10 5.73 63.70
CA LEU A 289 -39.89 6.87 63.20
C LEU A 289 -40.16 8.02 64.21
N SER A 290 -39.95 9.28 63.78
CA SER A 290 -40.81 10.44 64.11
C SER A 290 -40.55 11.66 63.21
N SER A 291 -41.60 12.06 62.46
CA SER A 291 -42.07 13.44 62.15
C SER A 291 -41.13 14.61 61.76
N ALA A 292 -41.21 15.02 60.47
CA ALA A 292 -41.50 16.36 59.88
C ALA A 292 -40.79 17.67 60.39
N PRO A 293 -41.06 18.88 59.83
CA PRO A 293 -40.76 19.39 58.47
C PRO A 293 -40.04 20.78 58.44
N ASN A 294 -39.73 21.26 57.21
CA ASN A 294 -39.57 22.66 56.74
C ASN A 294 -38.22 23.44 56.81
N SER A 295 -37.75 23.77 55.58
CA SER A 295 -37.22 25.06 55.07
C SER A 295 -35.83 25.58 55.50
N PRO A 296 -35.21 26.56 54.78
CA PRO A 296 -35.29 26.95 53.36
C PRO A 296 -33.90 27.10 52.67
N VAL A 297 -33.97 27.44 51.37
CA VAL A 297 -32.96 27.83 50.36
C VAL A 297 -31.85 28.80 50.86
N PRO A 298 -30.65 28.79 50.26
CA PRO A 298 -30.26 29.94 49.43
C PRO A 298 -29.66 29.55 48.07
N ALA A 299 -30.00 30.39 47.08
CA ALA A 299 -29.47 30.40 45.73
C ALA A 299 -27.97 30.72 45.70
N ALA A 300 -27.21 30.06 44.81
CA ALA A 300 -25.91 30.55 44.38
C ALA A 300 -25.57 30.13 42.94
N VAL A 301 -25.65 31.13 42.06
CA VAL A 301 -24.65 31.51 41.05
C VAL A 301 -24.17 30.43 40.06
N ARG A 302 -24.64 30.58 38.81
CA ARG A 302 -23.99 30.07 37.59
C ARG A 302 -22.63 30.73 37.37
N PRO A 303 -21.61 29.98 36.91
CA PRO A 303 -20.56 30.53 36.05
C PRO A 303 -20.82 30.17 34.58
N THR A 304 -20.71 31.17 33.73
CA THR A 304 -20.61 31.09 32.27
C THR A 304 -19.22 30.57 31.86
N PRO A 305 -19.08 29.76 30.79
CA PRO A 305 -17.80 29.51 30.17
C PRO A 305 -17.66 30.39 28.91
N ASN A 306 -17.13 31.60 29.09
CA ASN A 306 -16.48 32.33 28.00
C ASN A 306 -14.97 32.33 28.31
N SER A 307 -14.23 31.46 27.64
CA SER A 307 -12.78 31.59 27.51
C SER A 307 -12.42 31.44 26.03
N PRO A 308 -11.75 32.44 25.42
CA PRO A 308 -11.33 32.35 24.05
C PRO A 308 -10.21 31.32 23.89
N ALA A 309 -10.26 30.58 22.79
CA ALA A 309 -9.24 29.63 22.39
C ALA A 309 -7.87 30.31 22.23
N PRO A 310 -6.75 29.64 22.57
CA PRO A 310 -5.43 30.17 22.31
C PRO A 310 -5.16 30.22 20.81
N ALA A 311 -4.86 31.42 20.31
CA ALA A 311 -4.35 31.66 18.97
C ALA A 311 -2.97 31.01 18.80
N TRP A 312 -2.83 30.20 17.77
CA TRP A 312 -1.55 29.64 17.33
C TRP A 312 -0.75 30.71 16.57
N PRO A 313 0.53 30.99 16.91
CA PRO A 313 1.38 31.76 16.04
C PRO A 313 1.82 30.90 14.85
N ALA A 314 1.40 31.30 13.64
CA ALA A 314 1.93 30.81 12.39
C ALA A 314 3.34 31.42 12.18
N ALA A 315 4.37 30.77 12.74
CA ALA A 315 5.75 31.05 12.40
C ALA A 315 6.20 30.05 11.32
N VAL A 316 6.25 30.52 10.08
CA VAL A 316 6.87 29.83 8.95
C VAL A 316 8.39 29.91 9.14
N PRO A 317 9.12 28.80 9.33
CA PRO A 317 10.58 28.85 9.30
C PRO A 317 11.07 29.13 7.87
N PRO A 318 12.12 29.96 7.67
CA PRO A 318 12.71 30.17 6.36
C PRO A 318 13.32 28.88 5.81
N ALA A 319 13.19 28.70 4.49
CA ALA A 319 13.72 27.55 3.77
C ALA A 319 15.25 27.44 3.91
N PRO A 320 15.81 26.23 4.06
CA PRO A 320 17.25 26.05 3.97
C PRO A 320 17.71 26.29 2.53
N THR A 321 18.63 27.22 2.36
CA THR A 321 19.39 27.43 1.13
C THR A 321 20.21 26.18 0.80
N SER A 322 19.93 25.57 -0.35
CA SER A 322 20.71 24.45 -0.90
C SER A 322 22.18 24.87 -1.14
N PRO A 323 23.18 24.10 -0.67
CA PRO A 323 24.55 24.28 -1.13
C PRO A 323 24.68 23.83 -2.59
N ALA A 324 25.52 24.55 -3.34
CA ALA A 324 25.87 24.28 -4.73
C ALA A 324 26.48 22.88 -4.91
N PRO A 325 26.32 22.24 -6.09
CA PRO A 325 26.86 20.91 -6.32
C PRO A 325 28.39 20.94 -6.37
N GLU A 326 29.00 20.24 -5.43
CA GLU A 326 30.43 19.95 -5.39
C GLU A 326 30.75 18.95 -6.51
N SER A 327 31.59 19.39 -7.44
CA SER A 327 32.07 18.60 -8.58
C SER A 327 32.92 17.43 -8.13
N LEU A 328 32.42 16.20 -8.33
CA LEU A 328 33.19 14.97 -8.11
C LEU A 328 34.32 14.83 -9.16
N PRO A 329 35.52 14.39 -8.75
CA PRO A 329 36.61 14.12 -9.68
C PRO A 329 36.37 12.84 -10.48
N ALA A 330 36.77 12.87 -11.75
CA ALA A 330 36.70 11.76 -12.69
C ALA A 330 37.51 10.54 -12.19
N VAL A 331 36.84 9.40 -12.08
CA VAL A 331 37.47 8.11 -11.83
C VAL A 331 38.01 7.55 -13.15
N ALA A 332 39.33 7.36 -13.22
CA ALA A 332 40.01 6.72 -14.34
C ALA A 332 39.64 5.22 -14.43
N PRO A 333 39.52 4.64 -15.64
CA PRO A 333 39.24 3.22 -15.80
C PRO A 333 40.47 2.36 -15.50
N ALA A 334 40.28 1.28 -14.75
CA ALA A 334 41.29 0.26 -14.51
C ALA A 334 41.52 -0.60 -15.77
N PRO A 335 42.76 -1.06 -16.04
CA PRO A 335 43.08 -1.87 -17.21
C PRO A 335 42.94 -3.38 -16.94
N GLY A 336 42.38 -4.09 -17.92
CA GLY A 336 42.83 -5.44 -18.29
C GLY A 336 42.15 -6.63 -17.60
N SER A 337 41.39 -7.40 -18.38
CA SER A 337 41.52 -8.86 -18.41
C SER A 337 40.97 -9.46 -19.70
N PRO A 338 41.49 -10.62 -20.15
CA PRO A 338 41.63 -10.93 -21.56
C PRO A 338 40.53 -11.82 -22.15
N ALA A 339 40.57 -11.87 -23.47
CA ALA A 339 39.76 -12.58 -24.44
C ALA A 339 39.55 -14.09 -24.18
N ALA A 340 38.30 -14.50 -24.37
CA ALA A 340 37.86 -15.78 -24.93
C ALA A 340 36.62 -15.45 -25.77
N GLY A 341 36.47 -15.72 -27.06
CA GLY A 341 36.97 -16.80 -27.89
C GLY A 341 35.77 -17.21 -28.76
N SER A 342 35.55 -16.50 -29.87
CA SER A 342 34.52 -16.83 -30.87
C SER A 342 34.94 -18.04 -31.71
N PRO A 343 34.02 -18.94 -32.07
CA PRO A 343 34.13 -19.69 -33.30
C PRO A 343 33.20 -19.13 -34.38
N ALA A 344 33.77 -19.09 -35.58
CA ALA A 344 33.23 -18.60 -36.84
C ALA A 344 32.11 -19.50 -37.41
N PRO A 345 31.36 -19.04 -38.44
CA PRO A 345 30.19 -19.70 -38.99
C PRO A 345 30.55 -20.66 -40.14
N GLY A 346 29.89 -21.82 -40.19
CA GLY A 346 29.97 -22.76 -41.30
C GLY A 346 28.70 -22.75 -42.14
N GLY A 347 28.76 -22.22 -43.37
CA GLY A 347 27.82 -22.54 -44.45
C GLY A 347 28.03 -23.98 -44.97
N PRO A 348 27.14 -24.51 -45.82
CA PRO A 348 27.02 -24.01 -47.20
C PRO A 348 25.57 -23.92 -47.75
N ALA A 349 25.37 -22.96 -48.65
CA ALA A 349 24.37 -23.01 -49.75
C ALA A 349 25.13 -23.49 -51.02
N PRO A 350 24.52 -24.03 -52.11
CA PRO A 350 23.40 -23.39 -52.84
C PRO A 350 22.42 -24.31 -53.60
N VAL A 351 21.18 -23.88 -53.87
CA VAL A 351 20.47 -24.20 -55.13
C VAL A 351 19.46 -23.08 -55.45
N SER A 352 19.67 -22.35 -56.55
CA SER A 352 18.65 -21.55 -57.24
C SER A 352 17.95 -22.40 -58.30
N PRO A 353 16.70 -22.09 -58.67
CA PRO A 353 16.53 -21.63 -60.04
C PRO A 353 15.49 -20.51 -60.27
N ALA A 354 15.80 -19.73 -61.30
CA ALA A 354 14.92 -19.15 -62.32
C ALA A 354 13.82 -18.13 -61.96
N THR A 355 14.09 -16.89 -62.37
CA THR A 355 13.16 -15.81 -62.74
C THR A 355 12.23 -16.23 -63.89
N PRO A 356 11.03 -15.62 -64.02
CA PRO A 356 10.90 -14.58 -65.06
C PRO A 356 10.06 -13.34 -64.64
N LEU A 357 10.49 -12.18 -65.17
CA LEU A 357 9.79 -10.88 -65.23
C LEU A 357 8.57 -10.94 -66.16
N PRO A 358 7.58 -10.02 -66.04
CA PRO A 358 7.59 -8.81 -66.88
C PRO A 358 6.95 -7.52 -66.30
N GLY A 359 7.38 -6.37 -66.84
CA GLY A 359 6.57 -5.14 -67.00
C GLY A 359 6.86 -3.99 -66.03
N ARG A 360 7.64 -2.96 -66.41
CA ARG A 360 7.20 -1.61 -66.86
C ARG A 360 6.23 -0.93 -65.87
N VAL A 361 6.48 0.25 -65.30
CA VAL A 361 6.64 1.57 -65.93
C VAL A 361 7.32 2.54 -64.93
N LEU A 362 8.26 3.35 -65.44
CA LEU A 362 8.90 4.49 -64.77
C LEU A 362 8.13 5.78 -65.11
N PRO A 363 8.00 6.76 -64.20
CA PRO A 363 7.93 8.16 -64.60
C PRO A 363 9.15 8.97 -64.13
N ASP A 364 9.50 9.87 -65.04
CA ASP A 364 10.53 10.90 -65.10
C ASP A 364 10.54 11.89 -63.91
N PRO A 365 11.72 12.31 -63.38
CA PRO A 365 11.81 13.38 -62.39
C PRO A 365 12.14 14.72 -63.06
N ALA A 366 11.17 15.63 -63.06
CA ALA A 366 11.43 17.03 -63.38
C ALA A 366 10.85 17.97 -62.31
N ARG A 367 11.78 18.76 -61.75
CA ARG A 367 11.64 20.19 -61.43
C ARG A 367 10.92 20.62 -60.13
N SER A 368 11.76 21.15 -59.23
CA SER A 368 11.76 22.54 -58.70
C SER A 368 11.58 22.65 -57.20
N ASP A 369 12.69 22.91 -56.51
CA ASP A 369 12.72 23.59 -55.21
C ASP A 369 12.23 25.04 -55.36
N PRO A 370 11.68 25.63 -54.28
CA PRO A 370 12.35 26.83 -53.77
C PRO A 370 12.58 26.84 -52.25
N ALA A 371 13.67 27.51 -51.91
CA ALA A 371 14.29 27.73 -50.61
C ALA A 371 13.43 28.52 -49.58
N PRO A 372 13.80 28.50 -48.29
CA PRO A 372 12.92 28.90 -47.18
C PRO A 372 12.97 30.41 -46.87
N ALA A 373 11.81 30.96 -46.49
CA ALA A 373 11.69 32.32 -45.97
C ALA A 373 12.11 32.41 -44.49
N ARG A 374 12.96 33.40 -44.19
CA ARG A 374 13.40 33.83 -42.85
C ARG A 374 12.25 34.53 -42.09
N PRO A 375 12.20 34.45 -40.74
CA PRO A 375 11.38 35.38 -39.95
C PRO A 375 12.18 36.64 -39.57
N SER A 376 11.63 37.80 -39.89
CA SER A 376 12.11 39.12 -39.46
C SER A 376 11.48 39.50 -38.11
N TRP A 377 12.31 39.90 -37.15
CA TRP A 377 11.91 40.54 -35.90
C TRP A 377 11.87 42.07 -36.04
N ALA A 378 11.04 42.71 -35.20
CA ALA A 378 10.92 44.15 -34.89
C ALA A 378 10.15 44.99 -35.95
N ARG A 379 9.20 45.89 -35.63
CA ARG A 379 9.05 46.84 -34.49
C ARG A 379 7.58 47.45 -34.48
N PRO A 380 7.21 48.52 -33.75
CA PRO A 380 6.00 48.58 -32.90
C PRO A 380 4.94 49.63 -33.33
N GLU A 381 3.93 49.84 -32.45
CA GLU A 381 2.86 50.86 -32.45
C GLU A 381 1.62 50.50 -33.28
N THR A 382 0.39 50.53 -32.76
CA THR A 382 -0.30 51.69 -32.18
C THR A 382 -1.56 51.26 -31.41
N TYR A 383 -1.92 52.03 -30.39
CA TYR A 383 -3.19 51.98 -29.66
C TYR A 383 -4.33 52.44 -30.59
N GLY A 384 -5.38 51.63 -30.73
CA GLY A 384 -6.57 51.99 -31.50
C GLY A 384 -7.74 51.09 -31.14
N SER A 385 -8.81 51.71 -30.66
CA SER A 385 -10.09 51.14 -30.24
C SER A 385 -10.77 50.28 -31.30
N GLU A 386 -11.06 49.01 -30.99
CA GLU A 386 -11.90 48.10 -31.79
C GLU A 386 -13.27 47.86 -31.12
N PRO A 387 -14.36 47.75 -31.91
CA PRO A 387 -15.72 47.45 -31.45
C PRO A 387 -15.93 45.93 -31.20
N PRO A 388 -17.00 45.50 -30.51
CA PRO A 388 -17.17 44.10 -30.11
C PRO A 388 -17.40 43.18 -31.32
N ALA A 389 -16.56 42.14 -31.44
CA ALA A 389 -16.67 41.10 -32.45
C ALA A 389 -17.83 40.12 -32.15
N PRO A 390 -18.49 39.56 -33.19
CA PRO A 390 -19.57 38.58 -33.02
C PRO A 390 -19.06 37.20 -32.60
N ALA A 391 -19.90 36.51 -31.82
CA ALA A 391 -19.66 35.17 -31.28
C ALA A 391 -19.26 34.15 -32.37
N ARG A 392 -18.07 33.57 -32.23
CA ARG A 392 -17.63 32.43 -33.05
C ARG A 392 -18.26 31.14 -32.52
N ALA A 393 -19.02 30.49 -33.39
CA ALA A 393 -19.52 29.14 -33.19
C ALA A 393 -18.35 28.15 -33.00
N PHE A 394 -18.43 27.35 -31.95
CA PHE A 394 -17.49 26.28 -31.64
C PHE A 394 -17.71 25.11 -32.61
N VAL A 395 -16.77 24.89 -33.53
CA VAL A 395 -16.71 23.69 -34.38
C VAL A 395 -15.78 22.67 -33.69
N PRO A 396 -16.26 21.48 -33.29
CA PRO A 396 -15.40 20.47 -32.70
C PRO A 396 -14.40 19.94 -33.74
N ARG A 397 -13.11 20.03 -33.41
CA ARG A 397 -12.01 19.37 -34.11
C ARG A 397 -12.20 17.85 -34.07
N GLN A 398 -12.23 17.19 -35.23
CA GLN A 398 -12.14 15.74 -35.33
C GLN A 398 -10.85 15.26 -34.65
N ARG A 399 -10.98 14.37 -33.65
CA ARG A 399 -9.83 13.69 -33.02
C ARG A 399 -9.41 12.50 -33.86
N THR A 400 -8.11 12.36 -34.02
CA THR A 400 -7.45 11.18 -34.58
C THR A 400 -7.56 9.99 -33.61
N SER A 401 -7.62 8.79 -34.18
CA SER A 401 -8.18 7.55 -33.62
C SER A 401 -7.23 6.71 -32.74
N SER A 402 -6.41 7.30 -31.87
CA SER A 402 -5.41 6.55 -31.10
C SER A 402 -5.41 6.78 -29.59
N THR A 403 -6.54 7.22 -29.02
CA THR A 403 -6.72 7.31 -27.56
C THR A 403 -7.87 6.37 -27.16
N PRO A 404 -7.69 5.43 -26.20
CA PRO A 404 -8.81 4.64 -25.70
C PRO A 404 -9.82 5.59 -25.04
N PRO A 405 -11.14 5.41 -25.25
CA PRO A 405 -12.12 6.30 -24.64
C PRO A 405 -12.08 6.13 -23.12
N ALA A 406 -11.87 7.25 -22.42
CA ALA A 406 -12.11 7.32 -20.99
C ALA A 406 -13.58 6.97 -20.72
N ALA A 407 -13.79 5.91 -19.95
CA ALA A 407 -15.04 5.55 -19.29
C ALA A 407 -16.31 5.84 -20.12
N GLN A 408 -16.54 5.09 -21.20
CA GLN A 408 -17.92 4.76 -21.54
C GLN A 408 -18.34 3.66 -20.57
N THR A 409 -19.48 3.86 -19.91
CA THR A 409 -20.25 2.80 -19.26
C THR A 409 -20.21 1.58 -20.18
N LEU A 410 -19.57 0.50 -19.73
CA LEU A 410 -19.58 -0.76 -20.45
C LEU A 410 -21.03 -1.12 -20.73
N ASP A 411 -21.41 -1.14 -22.00
CA ASP A 411 -22.66 -1.72 -22.47
C ASP A 411 -22.78 -3.12 -21.83
N PRO A 412 -23.90 -3.47 -21.17
CA PRO A 412 -24.11 -4.78 -20.54
C PRO A 412 -23.68 -5.95 -21.45
N ASP A 413 -23.91 -5.82 -22.76
CA ASP A 413 -23.54 -6.83 -23.74
C ASP A 413 -22.01 -7.02 -23.86
N THR A 414 -21.22 -5.98 -23.58
CA THR A 414 -19.74 -6.03 -23.58
C THR A 414 -19.22 -6.80 -22.36
N TRP A 415 -19.88 -6.70 -21.21
CA TRP A 415 -19.55 -7.50 -20.03
C TRP A 415 -19.88 -8.98 -20.24
N GLU A 416 -21.06 -9.27 -20.80
CA GLU A 416 -21.44 -10.63 -21.17
C GLU A 416 -20.46 -11.23 -22.21
N GLN A 417 -19.98 -10.43 -23.16
CA GLN A 417 -18.98 -10.86 -24.14
C GLN A 417 -17.61 -11.12 -23.52
N TRP A 418 -17.19 -10.29 -22.56
CA TRP A 418 -15.94 -10.49 -21.83
C TRP A 418 -16.00 -11.74 -20.93
N ARG A 419 -17.10 -11.92 -20.19
CA ARG A 419 -17.40 -13.14 -19.42
C ARG A 419 -17.35 -14.39 -20.30
N ARG A 420 -18.04 -14.37 -21.45
CA ARG A 420 -18.02 -15.49 -22.41
C ARG A 420 -16.62 -15.77 -22.95
N ARG A 421 -15.80 -14.74 -23.22
CA ARG A 421 -14.40 -14.94 -23.61
C ARG A 421 -13.60 -15.67 -22.53
N LEU A 422 -13.76 -15.29 -21.26
CA LEU A 422 -13.10 -15.99 -20.15
C LEU A 422 -13.53 -17.45 -20.04
N GLU A 423 -14.81 -17.74 -20.22
CA GLU A 423 -15.34 -19.10 -20.22
C GLU A 423 -14.83 -19.93 -21.40
N THR A 424 -14.69 -19.34 -22.58
CA THR A 424 -14.14 -20.03 -23.76
C THR A 424 -12.62 -20.22 -23.72
N THR A 425 -11.90 -19.41 -22.94
CA THR A 425 -10.43 -19.46 -22.84
C THR A 425 -9.94 -20.36 -21.70
N GLN A 426 -10.84 -21.05 -20.98
CA GLN A 426 -10.49 -22.19 -20.10
C GLN A 426 -10.78 -23.53 -20.78
N PRO A 427 -9.88 -24.06 -21.63
CA PRO A 427 -9.98 -25.44 -22.05
C PRO A 427 -9.51 -26.35 -20.90
N GLY A 428 -10.44 -27.12 -20.32
CA GLY A 428 -10.06 -28.34 -19.59
C GLY A 428 -10.61 -28.57 -18.18
N ARG A 429 -11.63 -27.85 -17.70
CA ARG A 429 -12.28 -28.16 -16.41
C ARG A 429 -13.70 -28.71 -16.57
N ARG A 430 -13.88 -29.72 -17.42
CA ARG A 430 -15.10 -30.57 -17.38
C ARG A 430 -14.85 -31.79 -16.50
N ALA A 431 -15.56 -31.79 -15.37
CA ALA A 431 -16.05 -32.90 -14.57
C ALA A 431 -15.58 -34.33 -14.97
N HIS A 432 -14.51 -34.80 -14.32
CA HIS A 432 -14.36 -36.23 -14.06
C HIS A 432 -15.06 -36.55 -12.73
N GLY A 433 -16.31 -36.98 -12.83
CA GLY A 433 -17.13 -37.38 -11.68
C GLY A 433 -18.38 -38.16 -12.07
N GLY A 434 -18.36 -38.86 -13.20
CA GLY A 434 -19.41 -39.81 -13.60
C GLY A 434 -18.95 -41.22 -13.25
N ARG A 435 -19.44 -41.76 -12.13
CA ARG A 435 -19.26 -43.16 -11.74
C ARG A 435 -20.12 -44.02 -12.69
N PRO A 436 -19.56 -44.98 -13.45
CA PRO A 436 -20.39 -45.83 -14.31
C PRO A 436 -21.32 -46.69 -13.45
N ALA A 437 -22.59 -46.73 -13.85
CA ALA A 437 -23.61 -47.58 -13.26
C ALA A 437 -23.23 -49.06 -13.44
N ALA A 438 -23.44 -49.84 -12.39
CA ALA A 438 -23.19 -51.28 -12.38
C ALA A 438 -24.12 -51.99 -13.37
N GLU A 439 -23.50 -52.81 -14.21
CA GLU A 439 -24.14 -53.74 -15.14
C GLU A 439 -24.81 -54.89 -14.36
N PRO A 440 -26.10 -55.22 -14.62
CA PRO A 440 -26.75 -56.33 -13.95
C PRO A 440 -26.29 -57.67 -14.55
N ALA A 441 -25.89 -58.60 -13.66
CA ALA A 441 -25.42 -59.93 -14.01
C ALA A 441 -26.51 -60.80 -14.67
N PRO A 442 -26.15 -61.68 -15.64
CA PRO A 442 -27.11 -62.57 -16.27
C PRO A 442 -27.48 -63.75 -15.35
N HIS A 443 -28.78 -63.96 -15.16
CA HIS A 443 -29.34 -65.18 -14.58
C HIS A 443 -29.19 -66.34 -15.57
N GLY A 444 -28.45 -67.38 -15.17
CA GLY A 444 -28.49 -68.69 -15.84
C GLY A 444 -29.70 -69.52 -15.35
N PRO A 445 -30.28 -70.38 -16.21
CA PRO A 445 -31.35 -71.29 -15.82
C PRO A 445 -30.81 -72.57 -15.16
N ALA A 446 -31.72 -73.25 -14.44
CA ALA A 446 -31.53 -74.48 -13.67
C ALA A 446 -31.09 -75.70 -14.49
#